data_AF-A0A2W0BCY2-F1
#
_entry.id   AF-A0A2W0BCY2-F1
#
_cell.length_a   1.000
_cell.length_b   1.000
_cell.length_c   1.000
_cell.angle_alpha   90.00
_cell.angle_beta   90.00
_cell.angle_gamma   90.00
#
_symmetry.space_group_name_H-M   'P 1'
#
loop_
_entity.id
_entity.type
_entity.pdbx_description
1 polymer ?
#
loop_
_entity_poly.entity_id
_entity_poly.type
_entity_poly.pdbx_seq_one_letter_code
_entity_poly.pdbx_strand_id
1 'polypeptide(L)'
;MIVAGVMSGTSADGIDVALVRVVGKGRTLRLRLLVHEHFDYPNAVRQAVLAAMNARSARVSDLARLNFLLGELYAEAVAKTVQNQKVNIDLVGCHGQTLYHQGTAADFLGHPIATTWQTGEGAVLAARLGAPVVSDFRPADMAVGGNGAPLVPLLDVAYYAHRNRLRVLQNLGGIGNLTIIPAGIHLGKMEHVIAFDTGPGNMVIDACAQKLFGEPYDADGAIAAKGTVIEAALAKALEHPFFRRKPPKSAGREEFGREFATQFLRWCGMRADKFDIVATATALTATSIGEGLARALAISQATAAPRRGKGEYVASGGGAKNKSLMSMISEQVRPLGFRVLTSDDLGLPSQAKEAVAFALLAYQTWHRQPGNVPGATGAQRAVVLGKVSYP
;
A
#
# COMPACT_ATOMS: atom_id res chain seq x y z
N MET A 1 0.74 10.54 -23.03
CA MET A 1 0.18 9.20 -23.32
C MET A 1 -1.04 8.97 -22.44
N ILE A 2 -2.07 8.29 -22.93
CA ILE A 2 -3.11 7.67 -22.12
C ILE A 2 -2.68 6.22 -21.88
N VAL A 3 -2.47 5.89 -20.60
CA VAL A 3 -2.00 4.57 -20.18
C VAL A 3 -3.11 3.90 -19.38
N ALA A 4 -3.49 2.69 -19.77
CA ALA A 4 -4.39 1.85 -18.98
C ALA A 4 -3.57 1.10 -17.92
N GLY A 5 -3.94 1.21 -16.66
CA GLY A 5 -3.40 0.40 -15.57
C GLY A 5 -4.39 -0.67 -15.17
N VAL A 6 -3.93 -1.91 -15.06
CA VAL A 6 -4.73 -3.08 -14.68
C VAL A 6 -4.15 -3.68 -13.40
N MET A 7 -5.00 -3.82 -12.39
CA MET A 7 -4.68 -4.44 -11.12
C MET A 7 -5.73 -5.49 -10.74
N SER A 8 -5.27 -6.62 -10.21
CA SER A 8 -6.12 -7.58 -9.52
C SER A 8 -5.46 -7.97 -8.20
N GLY A 9 -6.11 -7.58 -7.10
CA GLY A 9 -5.61 -7.76 -5.74
C GLY A 9 -5.62 -9.21 -5.28
N THR A 10 -5.01 -9.48 -4.12
CA THR A 10 -5.00 -10.82 -3.53
C THR A 10 -6.36 -11.26 -2.97
N SER A 11 -7.33 -10.34 -2.84
CA SER A 11 -8.74 -10.66 -2.56
C SER A 11 -9.41 -11.43 -3.71
N ALA A 12 -8.83 -11.35 -4.92
CA ALA A 12 -9.36 -11.91 -6.16
C ALA A 12 -10.86 -11.59 -6.32
N ASP A 13 -11.28 -10.38 -5.94
CA ASP A 13 -12.64 -9.88 -6.09
C ASP A 13 -12.93 -9.49 -7.54
N GLY A 14 -11.95 -8.89 -8.22
CA GLY A 14 -12.11 -8.52 -9.62
C GLY A 14 -10.89 -7.88 -10.24
N ILE A 15 -11.18 -7.03 -11.23
CA ILE A 15 -10.23 -6.35 -12.10
C ILE A 15 -10.48 -4.84 -11.97
N ASP A 16 -9.48 -4.12 -11.48
CA ASP A 16 -9.48 -2.66 -11.48
C ASP A 16 -8.74 -2.15 -12.72
N VAL A 17 -9.43 -1.30 -13.49
CA VAL A 17 -8.89 -0.61 -14.65
C VAL A 17 -8.88 0.89 -14.39
N ALA A 18 -7.72 1.52 -14.52
CA ALA A 18 -7.57 2.97 -14.47
C ALA A 18 -7.02 3.51 -15.80
N LEU A 19 -7.72 4.46 -16.43
CA LEU A 19 -7.16 5.20 -17.56
C LEU A 19 -6.50 6.47 -17.05
N VAL A 20 -5.20 6.62 -17.30
CA VAL A 20 -4.41 7.71 -16.75
C VAL A 20 -3.74 8.48 -17.87
N ARG A 21 -3.96 9.80 -17.91
CA ARG A 21 -3.16 10.68 -18.76
C ARG A 21 -1.84 10.98 -18.05
N VAL A 22 -0.75 10.56 -18.67
CA VAL A 22 0.62 10.78 -18.20
C VAL A 22 1.35 11.69 -19.19
N VAL A 23 1.98 12.75 -18.66
CA VAL A 23 2.81 13.68 -19.45
C VAL A 23 4.08 14.04 -18.69
N GLY A 24 5.17 14.31 -19.42
CA GLY A 24 6.45 14.71 -18.85
C GLY A 24 7.26 13.56 -18.25
N LYS A 25 8.34 13.89 -17.55
CA LYS A 25 9.24 12.94 -16.87
C LYS A 25 9.92 13.62 -15.68
N GLY A 26 10.35 12.84 -14.68
CA GLY A 26 11.04 13.38 -13.51
C GLY A 26 10.24 14.51 -12.83
N ARG A 27 10.78 15.74 -12.82
CA ARG A 27 10.14 16.92 -12.19
C ARG A 27 8.90 17.43 -12.94
N THR A 28 8.83 17.19 -14.25
CA THR A 28 7.72 17.64 -15.09
C THR A 28 6.63 16.60 -15.23
N LEU A 29 6.79 15.42 -14.60
CA LEU A 29 5.79 14.37 -14.61
C LEU A 29 4.48 14.90 -14.03
N ARG A 30 3.38 14.68 -14.73
CA ARG A 30 2.02 14.96 -14.28
C ARG A 30 1.13 13.77 -14.60
N LEU A 31 0.28 13.43 -13.64
CA LEU A 31 -0.69 12.35 -13.71
C LEU A 31 -2.10 12.94 -13.58
N ARG A 32 -3.01 12.49 -14.45
CA ARG A 32 -4.44 12.77 -14.32
C ARG A 32 -5.21 11.48 -14.54
N LEU A 33 -5.86 11.00 -13.49
CA LEU A 33 -6.86 9.93 -13.60
C LEU A 33 -8.01 10.42 -14.47
N LEU A 34 -8.33 9.69 -15.53
CA LEU A 34 -9.46 9.99 -16.41
C LEU A 34 -10.71 9.22 -15.94
N VAL A 35 -10.54 7.94 -15.66
CA VAL A 35 -11.58 7.06 -15.10
C VAL A 35 -10.94 5.90 -14.34
N HIS A 36 -11.67 5.37 -13.36
CA HIS A 36 -11.45 4.05 -12.78
C HIS A 36 -12.75 3.25 -12.88
N GLU A 37 -12.65 1.99 -13.29
CA GLU A 37 -13.77 1.04 -13.36
C GLU A 37 -13.34 -0.28 -12.72
N HIS A 38 -14.29 -0.93 -12.04
CA HIS A 38 -14.10 -2.25 -11.43
C HIS A 38 -14.98 -3.29 -12.13
N PHE A 39 -14.43 -4.49 -12.34
CA PHE A 39 -15.13 -5.61 -12.96
C PHE A 39 -14.99 -6.85 -12.08
N ASP A 40 -16.09 -7.35 -11.54
CA ASP A 40 -16.09 -8.57 -10.73
C ASP A 40 -15.63 -9.77 -11.55
N TYR A 41 -14.82 -10.63 -10.94
CA TYR A 41 -14.55 -11.92 -11.56
C TYR A 41 -15.82 -12.79 -11.55
N PRO A 42 -16.07 -13.56 -12.62
CA PRO A 42 -17.02 -14.67 -12.54
C PRO A 42 -16.63 -15.60 -11.38
N ASN A 43 -17.63 -16.07 -10.62
CA ASN A 43 -17.38 -16.89 -9.42
C ASN A 43 -16.43 -18.07 -9.67
N ALA A 44 -16.57 -18.77 -10.80
CA ALA A 44 -15.69 -19.89 -11.15
C ALA A 44 -14.22 -19.45 -11.36
N VAL A 45 -13.99 -18.29 -11.98
CA VAL A 45 -12.65 -17.72 -12.17
C VAL A 45 -12.05 -17.33 -10.83
N ARG A 46 -12.82 -16.64 -9.99
CA ARG A 46 -12.41 -16.28 -8.63
C ARG A 46 -12.00 -17.50 -7.81
N GLN A 47 -12.79 -18.56 -7.84
CA GLN A 47 -12.46 -19.81 -7.12
C GLN A 47 -11.19 -20.46 -7.69
N ALA A 48 -11.00 -20.48 -9.01
CA ALA A 48 -9.79 -21.03 -9.63
C ALA A 48 -8.54 -20.22 -9.24
N VAL A 49 -8.62 -18.89 -9.22
CA VAL A 49 -7.55 -18.00 -8.76
C VAL A 49 -7.21 -18.29 -7.29
N LEU A 50 -8.21 -18.27 -6.41
CA LEU A 50 -8.01 -18.51 -4.97
C LEU A 50 -7.42 -19.90 -4.70
N ALA A 51 -7.85 -20.92 -5.45
CA ALA A 51 -7.32 -22.28 -5.33
C ALA A 51 -5.85 -22.39 -5.80
N ALA A 52 -5.41 -21.55 -6.73
CA ALA A 52 -4.04 -21.52 -7.21
C ALA A 52 -3.10 -20.70 -6.31
N MET A 53 -3.61 -19.70 -5.59
CA MET A 53 -2.82 -18.85 -4.70
C MET A 53 -2.19 -19.66 -3.56
N ASN A 54 -0.86 -19.60 -3.44
CA ASN A 54 -0.08 -20.31 -2.43
C ASN A 54 -0.42 -21.82 -2.32
N ALA A 55 -0.90 -22.43 -3.42
CA ALA A 55 -1.27 -23.83 -3.44
C ALA A 55 -0.04 -24.70 -3.19
N ARG A 56 -0.18 -25.72 -2.32
CA ARG A 56 0.88 -26.73 -2.12
C ARG A 56 1.17 -27.56 -3.38
N SER A 57 0.16 -27.71 -4.24
CA SER A 57 0.24 -28.43 -5.51
C SER A 57 -0.79 -27.85 -6.48
N ALA A 58 -0.42 -27.74 -7.75
CA ALA A 58 -1.31 -27.34 -8.82
C ALA A 58 -0.97 -28.09 -10.12
N ARG A 59 -1.98 -28.32 -10.97
CA ARG A 59 -1.75 -28.88 -12.31
C ARG A 59 -1.16 -27.81 -13.21
N VAL A 60 -0.03 -28.10 -13.84
CA VAL A 60 0.65 -27.16 -14.76
C VAL A 60 -0.30 -26.68 -15.87
N SER A 61 -1.16 -27.57 -16.39
CA SER A 61 -2.16 -27.22 -17.41
C SER A 61 -3.16 -26.18 -16.92
N ASP A 62 -3.54 -26.21 -15.65
CA ASP A 62 -4.56 -25.31 -15.10
C ASP A 62 -3.95 -23.93 -14.84
N LEU A 63 -2.69 -23.87 -14.38
CA LEU A 63 -1.93 -22.62 -14.29
C LEU A 63 -1.75 -21.96 -15.66
N ALA A 64 -1.42 -22.75 -16.70
CA ALA A 64 -1.30 -22.25 -18.07
C ALA A 64 -2.61 -21.71 -18.63
N ARG A 65 -3.73 -22.44 -18.45
CA ARG A 65 -5.07 -21.99 -18.84
C ARG A 65 -5.47 -20.72 -18.10
N LEU A 66 -5.23 -20.67 -16.80
CA LEU A 66 -5.54 -19.50 -15.97
C LEU A 66 -4.76 -18.27 -16.45
N ASN A 67 -3.49 -18.41 -16.83
CA ASN A 67 -2.67 -17.33 -17.37
C ASN A 67 -3.27 -16.69 -18.63
N PHE A 68 -3.71 -17.50 -19.58
CA PHE A 68 -4.33 -17.03 -20.82
C PHE A 68 -5.73 -16.47 -20.58
N LEU A 69 -6.55 -17.16 -19.79
CA LEU A 69 -7.91 -16.72 -19.47
C LEU A 69 -7.92 -15.35 -18.78
N LEU A 70 -7.05 -15.15 -17.78
CA LEU A 70 -6.92 -13.85 -17.14
C LEU A 70 -6.43 -12.79 -18.11
N GLY A 71 -5.56 -13.14 -19.06
CA GLY A 71 -5.14 -12.26 -20.14
C GLY A 71 -6.33 -11.74 -20.98
N GLU A 72 -7.24 -12.64 -21.37
CA GLU A 72 -8.47 -12.29 -22.10
C GLU A 72 -9.38 -11.39 -21.25
N LEU A 73 -9.65 -11.76 -19.99
CA LEU A 73 -10.52 -10.99 -19.10
C LEU A 73 -9.98 -9.58 -18.82
N TYR A 74 -8.66 -9.43 -18.67
CA TYR A 74 -8.03 -8.11 -18.54
C TYR A 74 -8.16 -7.28 -19.82
N ALA A 75 -7.98 -7.91 -20.99
CA ALA A 75 -8.17 -7.23 -22.27
C ALA A 75 -9.62 -6.76 -22.44
N GLU A 76 -10.61 -7.60 -22.11
CA GLU A 76 -12.03 -7.26 -22.16
C GLU A 76 -12.37 -6.09 -21.23
N ALA A 77 -11.87 -6.13 -19.98
CA ALA A 77 -12.07 -5.06 -19.01
C ALA A 77 -11.50 -3.72 -19.53
N VAL A 78 -10.27 -3.72 -20.03
CA VAL A 78 -9.64 -2.53 -20.61
C VAL A 78 -10.42 -2.03 -21.84
N ALA A 79 -10.76 -2.92 -22.77
CA ALA A 79 -11.50 -2.55 -23.98
C ALA A 79 -12.84 -1.89 -23.64
N LYS A 80 -13.57 -2.44 -22.66
CA LYS A 80 -14.84 -1.88 -22.18
C LYS A 80 -14.66 -0.49 -21.57
N THR A 81 -13.68 -0.29 -20.70
CA THR A 81 -13.40 1.02 -20.11
C THR A 81 -12.98 2.05 -21.17
N VAL A 82 -12.16 1.65 -22.15
CA VAL A 82 -11.75 2.51 -23.26
C VAL A 82 -12.94 2.90 -24.14
N GLN A 83 -13.81 1.95 -24.46
CA GLN A 83 -15.04 2.19 -25.23
C GLN A 83 -15.99 3.14 -24.50
N ASN A 84 -16.21 2.93 -23.19
CA ASN A 84 -17.06 3.79 -22.35
C ASN A 84 -16.58 5.24 -22.35
N GLN A 85 -15.26 5.44 -22.27
CA GLN A 85 -14.65 6.77 -22.25
C GLN A 85 -14.42 7.39 -23.62
N LYS A 86 -14.59 6.61 -24.71
CA LYS A 86 -14.34 7.04 -26.10
C LYS A 86 -12.94 7.65 -26.29
N VAL A 87 -11.94 7.00 -25.70
CA VAL A 87 -10.53 7.38 -25.83
C VAL A 87 -9.74 6.30 -26.56
N ASN A 88 -8.54 6.61 -27.01
CA ASN A 88 -7.55 5.62 -27.42
C ASN A 88 -6.49 5.47 -26.33
N ILE A 89 -5.95 4.27 -26.17
CA ILE A 89 -4.84 3.99 -25.26
C ILE A 89 -3.54 3.83 -26.04
N ASP A 90 -2.44 4.33 -25.46
CA ASP A 90 -1.11 4.24 -26.04
C ASP A 90 -0.29 3.08 -25.47
N LEU A 91 -0.66 2.62 -24.26
CA LEU A 91 0.10 1.68 -23.46
C LEU A 91 -0.79 1.04 -22.39
N VAL A 92 -0.49 -0.20 -22.01
CA VAL A 92 -1.11 -0.88 -20.87
C VAL A 92 -0.04 -1.26 -19.85
N GLY A 93 -0.33 -1.06 -18.57
CA GLY A 93 0.43 -1.62 -17.45
C GLY A 93 -0.41 -2.65 -16.72
N CYS A 94 -0.07 -3.93 -16.85
CA CYS A 94 -0.81 -5.03 -16.24
C CYS A 94 0.00 -5.68 -15.12
N HIS A 95 -0.43 -5.50 -13.88
CA HIS A 95 0.14 -6.27 -12.77
C HIS A 95 -0.11 -7.77 -12.91
N GLY A 96 -1.30 -8.12 -13.38
CA GLY A 96 -1.85 -9.48 -13.34
C GLY A 96 -2.38 -9.85 -11.95
N GLN A 97 -2.52 -11.15 -11.73
CA GLN A 97 -2.92 -11.75 -10.46
C GLN A 97 -1.73 -12.43 -9.80
N THR A 98 -1.41 -12.10 -8.55
CA THR A 98 -0.34 -12.82 -7.82
C THR A 98 -0.81 -14.20 -7.40
N LEU A 99 -0.12 -15.25 -7.84
CA LEU A 99 -0.33 -16.63 -7.39
C LEU A 99 0.62 -17.01 -6.25
N TYR A 100 1.86 -16.52 -6.29
CA TYR A 100 2.85 -16.79 -5.26
C TYR A 100 3.77 -15.59 -5.06
N HIS A 101 4.16 -15.31 -3.83
CA HIS A 101 5.11 -14.26 -3.51
C HIS A 101 5.92 -14.60 -2.27
N GLN A 102 7.23 -14.64 -2.44
CA GLN A 102 8.24 -14.92 -1.43
C GLN A 102 9.37 -13.89 -1.61
N GLY A 103 9.20 -12.73 -0.96
CA GLY A 103 10.15 -11.62 -1.04
C GLY A 103 11.51 -11.93 -0.39
N THR A 104 11.52 -12.75 0.66
CA THR A 104 12.76 -13.21 1.34
C THR A 104 13.21 -14.55 0.79
N ALA A 105 14.52 -14.69 0.56
CA ALA A 105 15.07 -15.94 0.06
C ALA A 105 14.85 -17.10 1.05
N ALA A 106 14.40 -18.23 0.55
CA ALA A 106 14.30 -19.49 1.28
C ALA A 106 15.03 -20.60 0.50
N ASP A 107 15.50 -21.63 1.21
CA ASP A 107 16.15 -22.76 0.56
C ASP A 107 15.16 -23.49 -0.35
N PHE A 108 15.56 -23.65 -1.62
CA PHE A 108 14.88 -24.47 -2.59
C PHE A 108 15.93 -25.25 -3.37
N LEU A 109 15.95 -26.57 -3.18
CA LEU A 109 16.91 -27.47 -3.80
C LEU A 109 18.38 -27.08 -3.52
N GLY A 110 18.68 -26.63 -2.29
CA GLY A 110 20.03 -26.24 -1.89
C GLY A 110 20.44 -24.83 -2.33
N HIS A 111 19.50 -24.03 -2.85
CA HIS A 111 19.74 -22.66 -3.27
C HIS A 111 18.80 -21.69 -2.54
N PRO A 112 19.31 -20.59 -1.95
CA PRO A 112 18.46 -19.55 -1.39
C PRO A 112 17.82 -18.75 -2.52
N ILE A 113 16.51 -18.92 -2.73
CA ILE A 113 15.75 -18.27 -3.80
C ILE A 113 14.65 -17.40 -3.22
N ALA A 114 14.56 -16.16 -3.68
CA ALA A 114 13.36 -15.34 -3.56
C ALA A 114 12.57 -15.43 -4.88
N THR A 115 11.25 -15.49 -4.82
CA THR A 115 10.43 -15.72 -6.04
C THR A 115 9.08 -15.04 -5.96
N THR A 116 8.53 -14.70 -7.12
CA THR A 116 7.21 -14.08 -7.27
C THR A 116 6.61 -14.55 -8.58
N TRP A 117 5.29 -14.73 -8.60
CA TRP A 117 4.57 -15.12 -9.80
C TRP A 117 3.26 -14.36 -9.92
N GLN A 118 3.22 -13.49 -10.93
CA GLN A 118 2.02 -12.81 -11.40
C GLN A 118 1.55 -13.46 -12.71
N THR A 119 0.26 -13.76 -12.81
CA THR A 119 -0.34 -14.41 -13.99
C THR A 119 -1.31 -13.46 -14.71
N GLY A 120 -1.46 -13.64 -16.02
CA GLY A 120 -2.16 -12.73 -16.92
C GLY A 120 -1.28 -12.45 -18.14
N GLU A 121 -1.54 -13.16 -19.24
CA GLU A 121 -0.64 -13.17 -20.40
C GLU A 121 -0.57 -11.83 -21.13
N GLY A 122 0.56 -11.13 -21.03
CA GLY A 122 0.77 -9.81 -21.63
C GLY A 122 0.65 -9.81 -23.16
N ALA A 123 1.06 -10.90 -23.83
CA ALA A 123 0.92 -11.03 -25.28
C ALA A 123 -0.56 -11.12 -25.72
N VAL A 124 -1.41 -11.75 -24.91
CA VAL A 124 -2.87 -11.79 -25.16
C VAL A 124 -3.44 -10.38 -25.07
N LEU A 125 -3.14 -9.64 -24.01
CA LEU A 125 -3.59 -8.25 -23.89
C LEU A 125 -3.13 -7.39 -25.07
N ALA A 126 -1.87 -7.53 -25.49
CA ALA A 126 -1.31 -6.70 -26.55
C ALA A 126 -2.00 -6.96 -27.90
N ALA A 127 -2.19 -8.24 -28.24
CA ALA A 127 -2.87 -8.66 -29.45
C ALA A 127 -4.36 -8.24 -29.48
N ARG A 128 -5.05 -8.29 -28.33
CA ARG A 128 -6.47 -7.93 -28.23
C ARG A 128 -6.72 -6.43 -28.24
N LEU A 129 -5.83 -5.65 -27.63
CA LEU A 129 -6.00 -4.21 -27.47
C LEU A 129 -5.33 -3.38 -28.57
N GLY A 130 -4.43 -3.99 -29.36
CA GLY A 130 -3.68 -3.27 -30.38
C GLY A 130 -2.70 -2.24 -29.78
N ALA A 131 -2.30 -2.40 -28.52
CA ALA A 131 -1.42 -1.50 -27.80
C ALA A 131 -0.33 -2.29 -27.04
N PRO A 132 0.91 -1.78 -26.93
CA PRO A 132 1.95 -2.44 -26.14
C PRO A 132 1.53 -2.62 -24.68
N VAL A 133 1.95 -3.74 -24.09
CA VAL A 133 1.64 -4.08 -22.70
C VAL A 133 2.94 -4.25 -21.93
N VAL A 134 3.06 -3.54 -20.81
CA VAL A 134 4.07 -3.79 -19.79
C VAL A 134 3.46 -4.65 -18.70
N SER A 135 4.05 -5.81 -18.43
CA SER A 135 3.63 -6.73 -17.37
C SER A 135 4.81 -7.16 -16.51
N ASP A 136 4.57 -8.00 -15.49
CA ASP A 136 5.62 -8.67 -14.70
C ASP A 136 6.63 -7.72 -14.02
N PHE A 137 6.11 -6.76 -13.25
CA PHE A 137 6.89 -5.67 -12.68
C PHE A 137 7.82 -6.08 -11.53
N ARG A 138 7.49 -7.14 -10.79
CA ARG A 138 8.15 -7.48 -9.52
C ARG A 138 9.54 -8.13 -9.69
N PRO A 139 9.77 -9.05 -10.65
CA PRO A 139 11.04 -9.78 -10.73
C PRO A 139 12.28 -8.91 -10.89
N ALA A 140 12.19 -7.79 -11.63
CA ALA A 140 13.34 -6.91 -11.83
C ALA A 140 13.83 -6.25 -10.54
N ASP A 141 12.93 -5.91 -9.61
CA ASP A 141 13.29 -5.41 -8.27
C ASP A 141 13.94 -6.51 -7.43
N MET A 142 13.39 -7.73 -7.48
CA MET A 142 13.93 -8.88 -6.74
C MET A 142 15.32 -9.30 -7.25
N ALA A 143 15.57 -9.20 -8.55
CA ALA A 143 16.85 -9.50 -9.16
C ALA A 143 18.00 -8.58 -8.67
N VAL A 144 17.68 -7.42 -8.09
CA VAL A 144 18.66 -6.51 -7.46
C VAL A 144 18.55 -6.49 -5.93
N GLY A 145 18.02 -7.57 -5.35
CA GLY A 145 17.97 -7.79 -3.91
C GLY A 145 16.78 -7.14 -3.19
N GLY A 146 15.79 -6.63 -3.94
CA GLY A 146 14.55 -6.14 -3.34
C GLY A 146 13.55 -7.25 -3.04
N ASN A 147 12.50 -6.91 -2.32
CA ASN A 147 11.42 -7.84 -2.00
C ASN A 147 10.37 -7.95 -3.12
N GLY A 148 10.43 -7.15 -4.19
CA GLY A 148 9.39 -7.10 -5.25
C GLY A 148 8.10 -6.38 -4.84
N ALA A 149 8.06 -5.81 -3.62
CA ALA A 149 6.94 -5.09 -3.04
C ALA A 149 7.42 -4.20 -1.87
N PRO A 150 6.68 -3.13 -1.51
CA PRO A 150 5.59 -2.53 -2.28
C PRO A 150 6.13 -1.66 -3.44
N LEU A 151 5.43 -1.66 -4.59
CA LEU A 151 5.80 -0.83 -5.76
C LEU A 151 5.01 0.49 -5.86
N VAL A 152 3.88 0.58 -5.15
CA VAL A 152 3.01 1.77 -5.07
C VAL A 152 3.72 3.03 -4.55
N PRO A 153 4.78 2.98 -3.71
CA PRO A 153 5.47 4.20 -3.26
C PRO A 153 5.98 5.11 -4.39
N LEU A 154 6.23 4.57 -5.60
CA LEU A 154 6.54 5.39 -6.76
C LEU A 154 5.39 6.35 -7.11
N LEU A 155 4.15 5.83 -7.13
CA LEU A 155 2.96 6.64 -7.34
C LEU A 155 2.79 7.66 -6.23
N ASP A 156 3.02 7.25 -4.98
CA ASP A 156 2.89 8.14 -3.84
C ASP A 156 3.78 9.39 -4.01
N VAL A 157 5.02 9.21 -4.46
CA VAL A 157 5.89 10.36 -4.75
C VAL A 157 5.45 11.10 -6.00
N ALA A 158 5.11 10.42 -7.09
CA ALA A 158 4.69 11.08 -8.32
C ALA A 158 3.43 11.95 -8.15
N TYR A 159 2.50 11.51 -7.30
CA TYR A 159 1.21 12.14 -7.10
C TYR A 159 1.20 13.12 -5.93
N TYR A 160 1.85 12.75 -4.81
CA TYR A 160 1.80 13.55 -3.59
C TYR A 160 3.05 14.40 -3.33
N ALA A 161 4.16 14.27 -4.07
CA ALA A 161 5.27 15.21 -3.88
C ALA A 161 4.83 16.66 -4.10
N HIS A 162 5.27 17.54 -3.19
CA HIS A 162 4.95 18.95 -3.25
C HIS A 162 6.23 19.79 -3.22
N ARG A 163 6.27 20.88 -3.99
CA ARG A 163 7.47 21.71 -4.14
C ARG A 163 7.97 22.29 -2.80
N ASN A 164 7.04 22.70 -1.95
CA ASN A 164 7.33 23.47 -0.73
C ASN A 164 6.80 22.82 0.57
N ARG A 165 6.25 21.61 0.50
CA ARG A 165 5.61 20.96 1.66
C ARG A 165 6.12 19.55 1.78
N LEU A 166 6.51 19.18 3.00
CA LEU A 166 6.78 17.79 3.34
C LEU A 166 5.42 17.12 3.60
N ARG A 167 5.21 15.97 2.97
CA ARG A 167 4.00 15.16 3.15
C ARG A 167 4.33 13.86 3.86
N VAL A 168 3.48 13.47 4.80
CA VAL A 168 3.45 12.14 5.38
C VAL A 168 2.18 11.49 4.90
N LEU A 169 2.29 10.38 4.17
CA LEU A 169 1.14 9.57 3.78
C LEU A 169 1.03 8.43 4.78
N GLN A 170 -0.07 8.36 5.53
CA GLN A 170 -0.34 7.29 6.47
C GLN A 170 -1.50 6.45 5.94
N ASN A 171 -1.28 5.15 5.78
CA ASN A 171 -2.38 4.19 5.69
C ASN A 171 -2.68 3.59 7.06
N LEU A 172 -3.95 3.60 7.44
CA LEU A 172 -4.49 3.08 8.69
C LEU A 172 -5.33 1.82 8.38
N GLY A 173 -4.64 0.72 8.06
CA GLY A 173 -5.24 -0.62 7.92
C GLY A 173 -5.18 -1.38 9.25
N GLY A 174 -5.08 -2.71 9.21
CA GLY A 174 -4.79 -3.50 10.42
C GLY A 174 -3.43 -3.12 11.04
N ILE A 175 -2.44 -2.83 10.19
CA ILE A 175 -1.16 -2.21 10.53
C ILE A 175 -1.15 -0.79 9.98
N GLY A 176 -0.57 0.13 10.76
CA GLY A 176 -0.28 1.48 10.31
C GLY A 176 1.03 1.51 9.54
N ASN A 177 1.02 2.04 8.31
CA ASN A 177 2.24 2.29 7.55
C ASN A 177 2.31 3.75 7.10
N LEU A 178 3.51 4.31 7.10
CA LEU A 178 3.72 5.68 6.67
C LEU A 178 4.82 5.81 5.62
N THR A 179 4.67 6.82 4.76
CA THR A 179 5.66 7.27 3.78
C THR A 179 5.90 8.77 3.96
N ILE A 180 7.13 9.15 4.26
CA ILE A 180 7.59 10.55 4.37
C ILE A 180 8.14 10.97 3.01
N ILE A 181 7.54 12.01 2.45
CA ILE A 181 7.87 12.61 1.16
C ILE A 181 8.39 14.03 1.40
N PRO A 182 9.73 14.23 1.39
CA PRO A 182 10.33 15.55 1.49
C PRO A 182 9.81 16.58 0.48
N ALA A 183 9.87 17.86 0.85
CA ALA A 183 9.55 18.93 -0.08
C ALA A 183 10.53 18.96 -1.27
N GLY A 184 10.01 19.20 -2.48
CA GLY A 184 10.82 19.36 -3.69
C GLY A 184 11.39 18.07 -4.27
N ILE A 185 11.06 16.92 -3.67
CA ILE A 185 11.42 15.60 -4.15
C ILE A 185 10.66 15.24 -5.44
N HIS A 186 11.22 14.33 -6.24
CA HIS A 186 10.62 13.83 -7.47
C HIS A 186 11.22 12.46 -7.83
N LEU A 187 10.67 11.78 -8.83
CA LEU A 187 11.10 10.43 -9.24
C LEU A 187 12.58 10.29 -9.61
N GLY A 188 13.30 11.39 -9.82
CA GLY A 188 14.74 11.36 -10.12
C GLY A 188 15.64 11.54 -8.89
N LYS A 189 15.06 11.71 -7.69
CA LYS A 189 15.76 11.95 -6.43
C LYS A 189 14.96 11.34 -5.28
N MET A 190 15.03 10.02 -5.10
CA MET A 190 14.17 9.26 -4.18
C MET A 190 14.84 8.86 -2.87
N GLU A 191 16.15 9.13 -2.72
CA GLU A 191 17.01 8.68 -1.63
C GLU A 191 16.64 9.23 -0.24
N HIS A 192 15.71 10.18 -0.18
CA HIS A 192 15.22 10.78 1.06
C HIS A 192 13.76 10.42 1.38
N VAL A 193 13.14 9.56 0.57
CA VAL A 193 11.82 8.99 0.88
C VAL A 193 12.02 7.91 1.95
N ILE A 194 11.29 8.04 3.06
CA ILE A 194 11.34 7.07 4.15
C ILE A 194 9.97 6.40 4.26
N ALA A 195 9.93 5.07 4.24
CA ALA A 195 8.70 4.31 4.45
C ALA A 195 8.91 3.20 5.49
N PHE A 196 7.93 3.00 6.37
CA PHE A 196 7.97 1.95 7.39
C PHE A 196 6.60 1.76 8.06
N ASP A 197 6.45 0.64 8.75
CA ASP A 197 5.29 0.36 9.60
C ASP A 197 5.45 1.03 10.97
N THR A 198 4.45 1.81 11.38
CA THR A 198 4.43 2.50 12.69
C THR A 198 4.05 1.56 13.83
N GLY A 199 3.33 0.48 13.52
CA GLY A 199 2.84 -0.51 14.47
C GLY A 199 1.38 -0.90 14.18
N PRO A 200 0.58 -1.26 15.20
CA PRO A 200 -0.83 -1.56 14.99
C PRO A 200 -1.54 -0.33 14.41
N GLY A 201 -2.41 -0.57 13.43
CA GLY A 201 -3.43 0.38 12.99
C GLY A 201 -4.72 0.06 13.72
N ASN A 202 -5.71 -0.48 13.01
CA ASN A 202 -6.99 -0.87 13.60
C ASN A 202 -6.95 -2.22 14.33
N MET A 203 -5.95 -3.07 14.09
CA MET A 203 -6.04 -4.49 14.49
C MET A 203 -6.24 -4.71 16.00
N VAL A 204 -5.57 -3.93 16.85
CA VAL A 204 -5.73 -4.03 18.30
C VAL A 204 -7.05 -3.40 18.76
N ILE A 205 -7.48 -2.32 18.10
CA ILE A 205 -8.76 -1.65 18.34
C ILE A 205 -9.91 -2.62 18.03
N ASP A 206 -9.90 -3.22 16.83
CA ASP A 206 -10.88 -4.19 16.35
C ASP A 206 -10.93 -5.42 17.26
N ALA A 207 -9.77 -5.94 17.68
CA ALA A 207 -9.71 -7.05 18.62
C ALA A 207 -10.36 -6.71 19.97
N CYS A 208 -10.16 -5.50 20.49
CA CYS A 208 -10.79 -5.05 21.74
C CYS A 208 -12.29 -4.83 21.58
N ALA A 209 -12.73 -4.17 20.48
CA ALA A 209 -14.14 -3.98 20.16
C ALA A 209 -14.87 -5.33 20.07
N GLN A 210 -14.30 -6.28 19.33
CA GLN A 210 -14.89 -7.60 19.14
C GLN A 210 -14.96 -8.39 20.44
N LYS A 211 -13.92 -8.31 21.27
CA LYS A 211 -13.84 -9.08 22.52
C LYS A 211 -14.74 -8.53 23.62
N LEU A 212 -14.89 -7.21 23.71
CA LEU A 212 -15.54 -6.54 24.84
C LEU A 212 -16.99 -6.13 24.56
N PHE A 213 -17.29 -5.83 23.30
CA PHE A 213 -18.58 -5.31 22.82
C PHE A 213 -19.24 -6.21 21.77
N GLY A 214 -18.52 -7.17 21.19
CA GLY A 214 -19.06 -8.04 20.14
C GLY A 214 -19.05 -7.43 18.73
N GLU A 215 -18.57 -6.19 18.60
CA GLU A 215 -18.53 -5.43 17.36
C GLU A 215 -17.25 -5.72 16.56
N PRO A 216 -17.31 -5.86 15.21
CA PRO A 216 -16.14 -6.19 14.41
C PRO A 216 -15.07 -5.08 14.39
N TYR A 217 -15.46 -3.82 14.67
CA TYR A 217 -14.59 -2.65 14.77
C TYR A 217 -15.29 -1.53 15.57
N ASP A 218 -14.53 -0.51 15.99
CA ASP A 218 -15.08 0.69 16.64
C ASP A 218 -15.59 1.71 15.59
N ALA A 219 -16.88 1.65 15.27
CA ALA A 219 -17.50 2.52 14.28
C ALA A 219 -17.41 4.00 14.68
N ASP A 220 -16.88 4.82 13.77
CA ASP A 220 -16.58 6.25 13.96
C ASP A 220 -15.68 6.57 15.19
N GLY A 221 -15.13 5.57 15.88
CA GLY A 221 -14.44 5.77 17.16
C GLY A 221 -15.37 6.00 18.35
N ALA A 222 -16.65 5.62 18.24
CA ALA A 222 -17.68 5.95 19.23
C ALA A 222 -17.50 5.25 20.58
N ILE A 223 -16.86 4.08 20.61
CA ILE A 223 -16.52 3.36 21.83
C ILE A 223 -15.33 4.04 22.49
N ALA A 224 -14.24 4.27 21.74
CA ALA A 224 -13.06 4.96 22.24
C ALA A 224 -13.38 6.35 22.80
N ALA A 225 -14.31 7.09 22.19
CA ALA A 225 -14.71 8.43 22.62
C ALA A 225 -15.32 8.49 24.03
N LYS A 226 -15.82 7.38 24.55
CA LYS A 226 -16.44 7.29 25.89
C LYS A 226 -15.45 6.89 26.98
N GLY A 227 -14.26 6.44 26.60
CA GLY A 227 -13.25 5.95 27.52
C GLY A 227 -12.20 7.01 27.85
N THR A 228 -11.46 6.73 28.91
CA THR A 228 -10.25 7.43 29.33
C THR A 228 -9.04 6.51 29.10
N VAL A 229 -7.93 7.07 28.62
CA VAL A 229 -6.71 6.31 28.36
C VAL A 229 -6.11 5.80 29.68
N ILE A 230 -5.81 4.51 29.73
CA ILE A 230 -5.11 3.85 30.84
C ILE A 230 -3.60 4.01 30.61
N GLU A 231 -3.04 5.12 31.09
CA GLU A 231 -1.64 5.51 30.83
C GLU A 231 -0.61 4.41 31.15
N ALA A 232 -0.80 3.68 32.25
CA ALA A 232 0.09 2.59 32.64
C ALA A 232 0.10 1.44 31.60
N ALA A 233 -1.07 1.10 31.04
CA ALA A 233 -1.18 0.05 30.04
C ALA A 233 -0.63 0.51 28.68
N LEU A 234 -0.89 1.77 28.31
CA LEU A 234 -0.31 2.39 27.12
C LEU A 234 1.23 2.39 27.18
N ALA A 235 1.81 2.87 28.27
CA ALA A 235 3.25 2.88 28.49
C ALA A 235 3.83 1.46 28.40
N LYS A 236 3.16 0.48 29.02
CA LYS A 236 3.60 -0.92 28.97
C LYS A 236 3.58 -1.50 27.56
N ALA A 237 2.56 -1.18 26.77
CA ALA A 237 2.46 -1.62 25.38
C ALA A 237 3.57 -1.01 24.50
N LEU A 238 3.92 0.26 24.73
CA LEU A 238 4.98 0.95 23.99
C LEU A 238 6.41 0.47 24.33
N GLU A 239 6.59 -0.32 25.39
CA GLU A 239 7.88 -1.00 25.66
C GLU A 239 8.23 -2.06 24.61
N HIS A 240 7.26 -2.48 23.79
CA HIS A 240 7.46 -3.51 22.78
C HIS A 240 8.64 -3.16 21.84
N PRO A 241 9.61 -4.07 21.60
CA PRO A 241 10.86 -3.75 20.90
C PRO A 241 10.69 -3.16 19.50
N PHE A 242 9.61 -3.53 18.80
CA PHE A 242 9.27 -3.02 17.47
C PHE A 242 9.26 -1.48 17.42
N PHE A 243 8.71 -0.82 18.44
CA PHE A 243 8.55 0.64 18.44
C PHE A 243 9.91 1.36 18.45
N ARG A 244 10.94 0.73 19.03
CA ARG A 244 12.32 1.27 19.12
C ARG A 244 13.18 0.99 17.88
N ARG A 245 12.77 0.08 17.00
CA ARG A 245 13.50 -0.21 15.74
C ARG A 245 13.53 1.04 14.84
N LYS A 246 14.68 1.29 14.20
CA LYS A 246 14.84 2.33 13.16
C LYS A 246 14.28 1.82 11.82
N PRO A 247 13.77 2.70 10.94
CA PRO A 247 13.46 2.34 9.56
C PRO A 247 14.71 1.85 8.80
N PRO A 248 14.55 0.96 7.78
CA PRO A 248 13.30 0.33 7.35
C PRO A 248 12.83 -0.74 8.35
N LYS A 249 11.52 -0.81 8.59
CA LYS A 249 10.90 -1.85 9.42
C LYS A 249 9.49 -2.15 8.96
N SER A 250 9.08 -3.41 9.07
CA SER A 250 7.74 -3.89 8.79
C SER A 250 7.20 -4.74 9.94
N ALA A 251 5.88 -4.76 10.09
CA ALA A 251 5.15 -5.60 11.02
C ALA A 251 3.84 -6.08 10.41
N GLY A 252 3.40 -7.25 10.83
CA GLY A 252 2.11 -7.82 10.47
C GLY A 252 1.37 -8.37 11.68
N ARG A 253 0.50 -9.35 11.40
CA ARG A 253 -0.31 -10.04 12.42
C ARG A 253 0.55 -10.87 13.36
N GLU A 254 1.72 -11.29 12.94
CA GLU A 254 2.71 -12.01 13.74
C GLU A 254 3.24 -11.17 14.90
N GLU A 255 3.29 -9.84 14.76
CA GLU A 255 3.82 -8.94 15.79
C GLU A 255 2.68 -8.31 16.63
N PHE A 256 1.59 -7.87 15.99
CA PHE A 256 0.50 -7.13 16.66
C PHE A 256 -0.88 -7.80 16.55
N GLY A 257 -0.90 -9.12 16.32
CA GLY A 257 -2.13 -9.91 16.19
C GLY A 257 -2.76 -10.31 17.51
N ARG A 258 -3.34 -11.51 17.52
CA ARG A 258 -4.20 -12.01 18.59
C ARG A 258 -3.47 -12.12 19.92
N GLU A 259 -2.23 -12.57 19.88
CA GLU A 259 -1.36 -12.78 21.03
C GLU A 259 -1.05 -11.43 21.69
N PHE A 260 -0.66 -10.43 20.90
CA PHE A 260 -0.44 -9.07 21.38
C PHE A 260 -1.71 -8.46 21.96
N ALA A 261 -2.86 -8.56 21.26
CA ALA A 261 -4.13 -8.04 21.77
C ALA A 261 -4.56 -8.71 23.09
N THR A 262 -4.33 -10.02 23.22
CA THR A 262 -4.61 -10.75 24.48
C THR A 262 -3.72 -10.25 25.61
N GLN A 263 -2.45 -10.02 25.33
CA GLN A 263 -1.51 -9.47 26.32
C GLN A 263 -1.82 -8.01 26.67
N PHE A 264 -2.26 -7.21 25.69
CA PHE A 264 -2.71 -5.84 25.86
C PHE A 264 -3.89 -5.75 26.84
N LEU A 265 -4.91 -6.60 26.67
CA LEU A 265 -6.04 -6.70 27.60
C LEU A 265 -5.59 -7.02 29.04
N ARG A 266 -4.55 -7.85 29.20
CA ARG A 266 -4.00 -8.15 30.54
C ARG A 266 -3.31 -6.94 31.15
N TRP A 267 -2.61 -6.12 30.36
CA TRP A 267 -1.97 -4.89 30.85
C TRP A 267 -3.00 -3.85 31.28
N CYS A 268 -4.14 -3.74 30.60
CA CYS A 268 -5.24 -2.88 31.05
C CYS A 268 -5.83 -3.32 32.39
N GLY A 269 -5.82 -4.62 32.67
CA GLY A 269 -6.28 -5.21 33.94
C GLY A 269 -7.74 -5.68 33.88
N MET A 270 -8.04 -6.74 34.64
CA MET A 270 -9.34 -7.43 34.56
C MET A 270 -10.56 -6.62 35.02
N ARG A 271 -10.33 -5.52 35.75
CA ARG A 271 -11.39 -4.64 36.29
C ARG A 271 -11.46 -3.29 35.57
N ALA A 272 -10.63 -3.07 34.54
CA ALA A 272 -10.68 -1.84 33.77
C ALA A 272 -12.03 -1.71 33.05
N ASP A 273 -12.50 -0.48 32.91
CA ASP A 273 -13.69 -0.19 32.13
C ASP A 273 -13.45 -0.56 30.65
N LYS A 274 -14.47 -1.12 30.01
CA LYS A 274 -14.36 -1.60 28.63
C LYS A 274 -14.13 -0.46 27.63
N PHE A 275 -14.71 0.71 27.88
CA PHE A 275 -14.50 1.89 27.04
C PHE A 275 -13.07 2.41 27.20
N ASP A 276 -12.53 2.43 28.44
CA ASP A 276 -11.14 2.82 28.72
C ASP A 276 -10.14 1.92 27.98
N ILE A 277 -10.40 0.62 27.90
CA ILE A 277 -9.55 -0.32 27.15
C ILE A 277 -9.49 0.04 25.66
N VAL A 278 -10.64 0.31 25.04
CA VAL A 278 -10.70 0.66 23.60
C VAL A 278 -10.09 2.05 23.34
N ALA A 279 -10.29 3.01 24.25
CA ALA A 279 -9.63 4.30 24.22
C ALA A 279 -8.09 4.14 24.30
N THR A 280 -7.61 3.25 25.18
CA THR A 280 -6.18 2.94 25.33
C THR A 280 -5.60 2.26 24.08
N ALA A 281 -6.31 1.32 23.46
CA ALA A 281 -5.89 0.68 22.21
C ALA A 281 -5.82 1.70 21.06
N THR A 282 -6.76 2.64 21.02
CA THR A 282 -6.77 3.75 20.05
C THR A 282 -5.59 4.68 20.28
N ALA A 283 -5.30 5.03 21.54
CA ALA A 283 -4.16 5.84 21.92
C ALA A 283 -2.81 5.16 21.59
N LEU A 284 -2.70 3.84 21.75
CA LEU A 284 -1.50 3.08 21.34
C LEU A 284 -1.17 3.31 19.86
N THR A 285 -2.18 3.23 19.01
CA THR A 285 -2.04 3.49 17.57
C THR A 285 -1.57 4.92 17.32
N ALA A 286 -2.25 5.92 17.86
CA ALA A 286 -1.90 7.32 17.68
C ALA A 286 -0.48 7.65 18.20
N THR A 287 -0.13 7.21 19.40
CA THR A 287 1.18 7.48 20.02
C THR A 287 2.31 6.79 19.27
N SER A 288 2.13 5.53 18.83
CA SER A 288 3.14 4.83 18.02
C SER A 288 3.43 5.53 16.69
N ILE A 289 2.41 6.09 16.05
CA ILE A 289 2.54 6.92 14.84
C ILE A 289 3.31 8.20 15.17
N GLY A 290 2.90 8.93 16.21
CA GLY A 290 3.51 10.18 16.63
C GLY A 290 5.01 10.04 16.92
N GLU A 291 5.34 9.06 17.76
CA GLU A 291 6.73 8.77 18.11
C GLU A 291 7.55 8.24 16.92
N GLY A 292 6.95 7.35 16.11
CA GLY A 292 7.59 6.82 14.92
C GLY A 292 7.95 7.92 13.93
N LEU A 293 7.01 8.84 13.69
CA LEU A 293 7.23 10.00 12.85
C LEU A 293 8.28 10.93 13.45
N ALA A 294 8.22 11.27 14.73
CA ALA A 294 9.21 12.12 15.39
C ALA A 294 10.63 11.57 15.24
N ARG A 295 10.82 10.26 15.48
CA ARG A 295 12.10 9.58 15.27
C ARG A 295 12.56 9.65 13.82
N ALA A 296 11.65 9.44 12.87
CA ALA A 296 11.98 9.45 11.45
C ALA A 296 12.36 10.85 10.93
N LEU A 297 11.67 11.91 11.39
CA LEU A 297 12.00 13.30 11.03
C LEU A 297 13.39 13.71 11.54
N ALA A 298 13.88 13.09 12.62
CA ALA A 298 15.21 13.32 13.16
C ALA A 298 16.34 12.62 12.39
N ILE A 299 16.05 11.73 11.42
CA ILE A 299 17.07 10.95 10.71
C ILE A 299 17.89 11.82 9.75
N SER A 300 17.28 12.81 9.09
CA SER A 300 17.96 13.61 8.07
C SER A 300 17.43 15.05 8.00
N GLN A 301 18.26 15.98 7.52
CA GLN A 301 17.82 17.35 7.25
C GLN A 301 16.73 17.41 6.16
N ALA A 302 16.75 16.49 5.19
CA ALA A 302 15.74 16.45 4.12
C ALA A 302 14.33 16.13 4.67
N THR A 303 14.27 15.44 5.81
CA THR A 303 13.04 15.08 6.52
C THR A 303 12.81 15.92 7.77
N ALA A 304 13.56 17.02 7.97
CA ALA A 304 13.45 17.82 9.18
C ALA A 304 12.01 18.30 9.39
N ALA A 305 11.62 18.34 10.67
CA ALA A 305 10.27 18.75 11.05
C ALA A 305 9.94 20.13 10.43
N PRO A 306 8.81 20.26 9.73
CA PRO A 306 8.44 21.51 9.10
C PRO A 306 8.10 22.57 10.14
N ARG A 307 8.18 23.85 9.74
CA ARG A 307 7.57 24.94 10.53
C ARG A 307 6.09 24.61 10.79
N ARG A 308 5.58 25.03 11.94
CA ARG A 308 4.21 24.73 12.38
C ARG A 308 3.16 24.98 11.28
N GLY A 309 2.40 23.94 10.94
CA GLY A 309 1.35 23.97 9.91
C GLY A 309 1.84 23.98 8.46
N LYS A 310 3.14 23.80 8.22
CA LYS A 310 3.72 23.71 6.86
C LYS A 310 3.88 22.27 6.37
N GLY A 311 3.82 21.28 7.27
CA GLY A 311 3.72 19.87 6.93
C GLY A 311 2.28 19.44 6.69
N GLU A 312 2.09 18.43 5.83
CA GLU A 312 0.80 17.80 5.58
C GLU A 312 0.87 16.33 5.96
N TYR A 313 0.01 15.90 6.89
CA TYR A 313 -0.17 14.50 7.26
C TYR A 313 -1.46 14.02 6.61
N VAL A 314 -1.38 13.04 5.73
CA VAL A 314 -2.48 12.58 4.87
C VAL A 314 -2.84 11.18 5.30
N ALA A 315 -3.97 11.01 5.99
CA ALA A 315 -4.46 9.72 6.43
C ALA A 315 -5.32 9.04 5.36
N SER A 316 -5.21 7.73 5.25
CA SER A 316 -5.96 6.86 4.35
C SER A 316 -6.28 5.52 5.03
N GLY A 317 -7.04 4.66 4.38
CA GLY A 317 -7.45 3.37 4.94
C GLY A 317 -8.64 3.46 5.91
N GLY A 318 -9.07 2.32 6.43
CA GLY A 318 -10.27 2.23 7.28
C GLY A 318 -10.20 3.09 8.54
N GLY A 319 -9.01 3.18 9.16
CA GLY A 319 -8.82 3.96 10.38
C GLY A 319 -8.96 5.48 10.19
N ALA A 320 -8.87 5.98 8.95
CA ALA A 320 -9.13 7.39 8.66
C ALA A 320 -10.60 7.79 8.90
N LYS A 321 -11.52 6.81 8.99
CA LYS A 321 -12.93 7.01 9.33
C LYS A 321 -13.19 7.04 10.85
N ASN A 322 -12.23 6.59 11.67
CA ASN A 322 -12.36 6.60 13.13
C ASN A 322 -12.01 8.01 13.66
N LYS A 323 -13.02 8.78 14.08
CA LYS A 323 -12.86 10.19 14.46
C LYS A 323 -12.02 10.35 15.73
N SER A 324 -12.16 9.43 16.68
CA SER A 324 -11.37 9.40 17.92
C SER A 324 -9.89 9.17 17.62
N LEU A 325 -9.58 8.18 16.77
CA LEU A 325 -8.22 7.91 16.31
C LEU A 325 -7.62 9.12 15.59
N MET A 326 -8.37 9.73 14.67
CA MET A 326 -7.92 10.89 13.92
C MET A 326 -7.68 12.12 14.81
N SER A 327 -8.48 12.31 15.86
CA SER A 327 -8.26 13.36 16.87
C SER A 327 -6.96 13.12 17.63
N MET A 328 -6.76 11.91 18.16
CA MET A 328 -5.54 11.55 18.88
C MET A 328 -4.29 11.65 17.98
N ILE A 329 -4.37 11.22 16.71
CA ILE A 329 -3.27 11.42 15.73
C ILE A 329 -3.00 12.91 15.52
N SER A 330 -4.04 13.75 15.40
CA SER A 330 -3.85 15.19 15.24
C SER A 330 -3.11 15.81 16.43
N GLU A 331 -3.33 15.33 17.65
CA GLU A 331 -2.64 15.79 18.86
C GLU A 331 -1.15 15.41 18.82
N GLN A 332 -0.83 14.22 18.31
CA GLN A 332 0.53 13.71 18.18
C GLN A 332 1.34 14.43 17.09
N VAL A 333 0.74 14.74 15.93
CA VAL A 333 1.49 15.28 14.77
C VAL A 333 1.50 16.80 14.69
N ARG A 334 0.58 17.50 15.35
CA ARG A 334 0.53 18.97 15.35
C ARG A 334 1.77 19.62 15.98
N PRO A 335 2.32 19.12 17.11
CA PRO A 335 3.60 19.60 17.64
C PRO A 335 4.77 19.41 16.67
N LEU A 336 4.71 18.38 15.83
CA LEU A 336 5.70 18.11 14.77
C LEU A 336 5.53 19.00 13.52
N GLY A 337 4.54 19.90 13.53
CA GLY A 337 4.32 20.90 12.50
C GLY A 337 3.40 20.49 11.36
N PHE A 338 2.62 19.41 11.54
CA PHE A 338 1.70 18.89 10.54
C PHE A 338 0.26 19.35 10.77
N ARG A 339 -0.45 19.62 9.66
CA ARG A 339 -1.92 19.59 9.63
C ARG A 339 -2.38 18.22 9.13
N VAL A 340 -3.47 17.71 9.68
CA VAL A 340 -4.06 16.44 9.25
C VAL A 340 -5.04 16.69 8.11
N LEU A 341 -4.94 15.86 7.07
CA LEU A 341 -5.78 15.76 5.89
C LEU A 341 -6.14 14.29 5.67
N THR A 342 -7.10 14.02 4.81
CA THR A 342 -7.41 12.68 4.32
C THR A 342 -6.93 12.52 2.87
N SER A 343 -6.74 11.27 2.41
CA SER A 343 -6.40 11.00 1.00
C SER A 343 -7.46 11.51 0.03
N ASP A 344 -8.72 11.53 0.45
CA ASP A 344 -9.85 11.99 -0.36
C ASP A 344 -9.73 13.49 -0.67
N ASP A 345 -9.16 14.28 0.25
CA ASP A 345 -8.85 15.71 0.03
C ASP A 345 -7.84 15.95 -1.09
N LEU A 346 -7.09 14.92 -1.49
CA LEU A 346 -6.02 15.01 -2.48
C LEU A 346 -6.37 14.39 -3.83
N GLY A 347 -7.60 13.88 -4.02
CA GLY A 347 -8.19 13.63 -5.34
C GLY A 347 -7.80 12.32 -6.03
N LEU A 348 -7.14 11.38 -5.34
CA LEU A 348 -6.92 10.03 -5.84
C LEU A 348 -7.79 9.02 -5.07
N PRO A 349 -8.83 8.45 -5.70
CA PRO A 349 -9.66 7.43 -5.06
C PRO A 349 -8.81 6.23 -4.61
N SER A 350 -9.03 5.76 -3.38
CA SER A 350 -8.26 4.63 -2.82
C SER A 350 -8.36 3.37 -3.69
N GLN A 351 -9.55 3.09 -4.24
CA GLN A 351 -9.78 1.95 -5.15
C GLN A 351 -9.02 2.07 -6.47
N ALA A 352 -8.80 3.29 -6.97
CA ALA A 352 -8.06 3.52 -8.20
C ALA A 352 -6.53 3.49 -8.01
N LYS A 353 -6.05 3.64 -6.76
CA LYS A 353 -4.64 3.91 -6.45
C LYS A 353 -3.69 2.86 -7.05
N GLU A 354 -3.98 1.58 -6.88
CA GLU A 354 -3.08 0.52 -7.35
C GLU A 354 -3.06 0.43 -8.87
N ALA A 355 -4.24 0.46 -9.52
CA ALA A 355 -4.33 0.47 -10.97
C ALA A 355 -3.59 1.68 -11.58
N VAL A 356 -3.74 2.87 -10.99
CA VAL A 356 -2.97 4.08 -11.39
C VAL A 356 -1.46 3.87 -11.22
N ALA A 357 -1.02 3.16 -10.18
CA ALA A 357 0.39 2.87 -9.97
C ALA A 357 0.95 2.00 -11.10
N PHE A 358 0.20 0.99 -11.55
CA PHE A 358 0.63 0.14 -12.67
C PHE A 358 0.61 0.86 -14.02
N ALA A 359 -0.30 1.82 -14.24
CA ALA A 359 -0.22 2.72 -15.39
C ALA A 359 1.08 3.56 -15.37
N LEU A 360 1.43 4.13 -14.20
CA LEU A 360 2.68 4.88 -14.05
C LEU A 360 3.91 3.99 -14.24
N LEU A 361 3.93 2.78 -13.69
CA LEU A 361 5.04 1.84 -13.82
C LEU A 361 5.27 1.47 -15.29
N ALA A 362 4.20 1.18 -16.03
CA ALA A 362 4.31 0.93 -17.47
C ALA A 362 4.89 2.13 -18.22
N TYR A 363 4.41 3.35 -17.91
CA TYR A 363 4.96 4.57 -18.51
C TYR A 363 6.46 4.73 -18.22
N GLN A 364 6.89 4.46 -16.99
CA GLN A 364 8.32 4.48 -16.62
C GLN A 364 9.11 3.44 -17.43
N THR A 365 8.64 2.19 -17.52
CA THR A 365 9.27 1.13 -18.30
C THR A 365 9.40 1.50 -19.77
N TRP A 366 8.32 2.01 -20.36
CA TRP A 366 8.29 2.43 -21.76
C TRP A 366 9.33 3.53 -22.06
N HIS A 367 9.54 4.43 -21.11
CA HIS A 367 10.55 5.48 -21.19
C HIS A 367 11.92 5.10 -20.58
N ARG A 368 12.13 3.81 -20.28
CA ARG A 368 13.37 3.25 -19.68
C ARG A 368 13.79 3.98 -18.41
N GLN A 369 12.82 4.40 -17.61
CA GLN A 369 13.02 5.02 -16.30
C GLN A 369 12.81 3.99 -15.19
N PRO A 370 13.51 4.11 -14.05
CA PRO A 370 13.31 3.22 -12.93
C PRO A 370 11.87 3.25 -12.38
N GLY A 371 11.40 2.10 -11.92
CA GLY A 371 10.04 1.92 -11.39
C GLY A 371 9.97 1.53 -9.91
N ASN A 372 11.06 1.01 -9.33
CA ASN A 372 11.11 0.67 -7.91
C ASN A 372 11.62 1.84 -7.06
N VAL A 373 11.33 1.75 -5.75
CA VAL A 373 11.87 2.66 -4.73
C VAL A 373 12.76 1.82 -3.81
N PRO A 374 14.10 1.88 -3.93
CA PRO A 374 15.03 1.09 -3.13
C PRO A 374 14.77 1.16 -1.62
N GLY A 375 14.49 2.36 -1.10
CA GLY A 375 14.17 2.57 0.32
C GLY A 375 12.84 1.95 0.78
N ALA A 376 11.98 1.51 -0.15
CA ALA A 376 10.74 0.80 0.16
C ALA A 376 10.86 -0.71 -0.01
N THR A 377 11.52 -1.18 -1.09
CA THR A 377 11.59 -2.60 -1.42
C THR A 377 12.79 -3.33 -0.80
N GLY A 378 13.82 -2.59 -0.36
CA GLY A 378 15.09 -3.16 0.08
C GLY A 378 16.08 -3.43 -1.08
N ALA A 379 15.72 -3.10 -2.31
CA ALA A 379 16.61 -3.24 -3.47
C ALA A 379 17.90 -2.43 -3.30
N GLN A 380 19.01 -2.95 -3.83
CA GLN A 380 20.32 -2.29 -3.75
C GLN A 380 20.40 -1.02 -4.61
N ARG A 381 19.56 -0.94 -5.66
CA ARG A 381 19.54 0.17 -6.61
C ARG A 381 18.19 0.30 -7.30
N ALA A 382 17.95 1.48 -7.86
CA ALA A 382 16.79 1.72 -8.71
C ALA A 382 16.99 1.04 -10.08
N VAL A 383 15.94 0.40 -10.60
CA VAL A 383 15.93 -0.36 -11.84
C VAL A 383 14.63 -0.16 -12.62
N VAL A 384 14.71 -0.31 -13.95
CA VAL A 384 13.54 -0.39 -14.82
C VAL A 384 12.81 -1.70 -14.52
N LEU A 385 11.49 -1.62 -14.32
CA LEU A 385 10.65 -2.76 -14.01
C LEU A 385 9.93 -3.27 -15.24
N GLY A 386 9.37 -4.48 -15.16
CA GLY A 386 8.43 -5.01 -16.15
C GLY A 386 9.05 -5.52 -17.46
N LYS A 387 8.21 -6.17 -18.26
CA LYS A 387 8.50 -6.77 -19.56
C LYS A 387 7.50 -6.25 -20.59
N VAL A 388 7.97 -5.92 -21.79
CA VAL A 388 7.14 -5.35 -22.86
C VAL A 388 6.68 -6.47 -23.81
N SER A 389 5.37 -6.57 -24.02
CA SER A 389 4.74 -7.34 -25.10
C SER A 389 4.25 -6.37 -26.17
N TYR A 390 4.55 -6.66 -27.43
CA TYR A 390 4.09 -5.85 -28.57
C TYR A 390 2.85 -6.49 -29.22
N PRO A 391 1.94 -5.69 -29.82
CA PRO A 391 0.75 -6.18 -30.51
C PRO A 391 1.02 -7.10 -31.69
#